data_AF-A0A1Y5GLN3-F1
#
_entry.id   AF-A0A1Y5GLN3-F1
#
_cell.length_a   1.000
_cell.length_b   1.000
_cell.length_c   1.000
_cell.angle_alpha   90.00
_cell.angle_beta   90.00
_cell.angle_gamma   90.00
#
_symmetry.space_group_name_H-M   'P 1'
#
loop_
_entity.id
_entity.type
_entity.pdbx_description
1 polymer ?
#
loop_
_entity_poly.entity_id
_entity_poly.type
_entity_poly.pdbx_seq_one_letter_code
_entity_poly.pdbx_strand_id
1 'polypeptide(L)'
;MKQKVILIEFNELTHELMEKFISEGHLPNFKRFYEQSQVHTTDANASGEDLNPWVQWVSLHSGLDPDEHGVRRLNDAAGFKGEFVWDKLSKAGLKSWICGSMNTNFLDGFNGMLIPDPWSAGTAPYPPGKFDVYVDFIQQSVQGHDSKSSVSSKDFVRFMLKNGLSLSTIIAIAKQLVSEKRSSGNFWKRASIMDLIQFDLFKYHFAKESPDLSSFFLNSVAHYQHHYWADMDPERFGQSGESARADTKEAILFGYKSLDRILGKFMQLADSDTVLVFCTALSQQPYVTSSPEEERHYFHIIDDKSFAQSLGITQEHEYIPVMAEQFHLQCESNAAASKLCDYLNEFDMDSNDYFHVGSDQVFLATCDDNTVHVQCRCTKQVKSDAKIIHRISKSELAFYDIFYHMEDVKAGVHNPKGMLWVLDPNKKPEVHKEDIALEVVSPMVQNYFS
;
A
#
# COMPACT_ATOMS: atom_id res chain seq x y z
N MET A 1 -3.58 -32.77 14.10
CA MET A 1 -2.27 -32.14 14.37
C MET A 1 -2.50 -30.63 14.38
N LYS A 2 -1.81 -29.86 15.21
CA LYS A 2 -2.01 -28.41 15.27
C LYS A 2 -1.37 -27.79 14.04
N GLN A 3 -2.19 -27.35 13.07
CA GLN A 3 -1.69 -26.72 11.84
C GLN A 3 -1.22 -25.29 12.14
N LYS A 4 -0.17 -24.86 11.46
CA LYS A 4 0.26 -23.46 11.39
C LYS A 4 -0.15 -22.88 10.05
N VAL A 5 -0.44 -21.59 10.01
CA VAL A 5 -0.75 -20.87 8.76
C VAL A 5 0.19 -19.68 8.61
N ILE A 6 0.77 -19.53 7.43
CA ILE A 6 1.47 -18.31 7.02
C ILE A 6 0.72 -17.69 5.84
N LEU A 7 0.13 -16.52 6.07
CA LEU A 7 -0.51 -15.66 5.08
C LEU A 7 0.53 -14.72 4.46
N ILE A 8 0.85 -14.95 3.20
CA ILE A 8 1.84 -14.23 2.40
C ILE A 8 1.08 -13.21 1.55
N GLU A 9 1.16 -11.94 1.94
CA GLU A 9 0.34 -10.84 1.44
C GLU A 9 1.18 -9.98 0.48
N PHE A 10 1.24 -10.34 -0.80
CA PHE A 10 1.98 -9.54 -1.77
C PHE A 10 1.01 -8.65 -2.52
N ASN A 11 1.07 -7.36 -2.24
CA ASN A 11 0.06 -6.42 -2.70
C ASN A 11 0.06 -6.23 -4.21
N GLU A 12 -1.16 -6.19 -4.74
CA GLU A 12 -1.50 -5.74 -6.09
C GLU A 12 -0.83 -6.50 -7.25
N LEU A 13 -0.46 -7.76 -7.04
CA LEU A 13 0.07 -8.57 -8.14
C LEU A 13 -0.99 -8.79 -9.22
N THR A 14 -0.58 -8.64 -10.47
CA THR A 14 -1.43 -8.68 -11.65
C THR A 14 -1.46 -10.09 -12.24
N HIS A 15 -2.66 -10.61 -12.51
CA HIS A 15 -2.86 -11.93 -13.11
C HIS A 15 -2.14 -12.09 -14.44
N GLU A 16 -2.34 -11.15 -15.37
CA GLU A 16 -1.72 -11.18 -16.70
C GLU A 16 -0.18 -11.20 -16.62
N LEU A 17 0.40 -10.38 -15.76
CA LEU A 17 1.86 -10.35 -15.55
C LEU A 17 2.36 -11.62 -14.87
N MET A 18 1.61 -12.17 -13.92
CA MET A 18 1.93 -13.46 -13.31
C MET A 18 1.98 -14.56 -14.36
N GLU A 19 0.91 -14.74 -15.14
CA GLU A 19 0.84 -15.76 -16.18
C GLU A 19 1.97 -15.61 -17.20
N LYS A 20 2.17 -14.39 -17.69
CA LYS A 20 3.27 -14.06 -18.62
C LYS A 20 4.62 -14.46 -18.03
N PHE A 21 4.97 -13.95 -16.86
CA PHE A 21 6.30 -14.16 -16.28
C PHE A 21 6.53 -15.60 -15.78
N ILE A 22 5.49 -16.35 -15.41
CA ILE A 22 5.60 -17.80 -15.20
C ILE A 22 5.90 -18.50 -16.52
N SER A 23 5.15 -18.17 -17.59
CA SER A 23 5.30 -18.82 -18.90
C SER A 23 6.68 -18.59 -19.52
N GLU A 24 7.23 -17.39 -19.31
CA GLU A 24 8.59 -16.99 -19.73
C GLU A 24 9.70 -17.57 -18.84
N GLY A 25 9.35 -18.30 -17.77
CA GLY A 25 10.30 -18.95 -16.86
C GLY A 25 11.01 -18.00 -15.89
N HIS A 26 10.47 -16.79 -15.72
CA HIS A 26 11.03 -15.78 -14.81
C HIS A 26 10.68 -16.01 -13.35
N LEU A 27 9.58 -16.72 -13.06
CA LEU A 27 9.02 -16.91 -11.72
C LEU A 27 8.93 -18.40 -11.34
N PRO A 28 10.06 -19.09 -11.16
CA PRO A 28 10.08 -20.53 -10.92
C PRO A 28 9.45 -20.94 -9.57
N ASN A 29 9.53 -20.11 -8.53
CA ASN A 29 8.94 -20.45 -7.23
C ASN A 29 7.43 -20.23 -7.24
N PHE A 30 6.93 -19.16 -7.86
CA PHE A 30 5.49 -18.99 -8.07
C PHE A 30 4.92 -20.10 -8.94
N LYS A 31 5.60 -20.48 -10.03
CA LYS A 31 5.19 -21.63 -10.86
C LYS A 31 5.03 -22.89 -10.00
N ARG A 32 6.06 -23.23 -9.23
CA ARG A 32 6.04 -24.40 -8.35
C ARG A 32 4.94 -24.31 -7.28
N PHE A 33 4.74 -23.12 -6.71
CA PHE A 33 3.71 -22.89 -5.70
C PHE A 33 2.31 -23.10 -6.31
N TYR A 34 2.03 -22.48 -7.47
CA TYR A 34 0.79 -22.62 -8.22
C TYR A 34 0.47 -24.09 -8.53
N GLU A 35 1.43 -24.82 -9.09
CA GLU A 35 1.28 -26.25 -9.45
C GLU A 35 1.00 -27.17 -8.27
N GLN A 36 1.28 -26.72 -7.04
CA GLN A 36 1.10 -27.48 -5.81
C GLN A 36 -0.10 -26.99 -4.97
N SER A 37 -0.76 -25.90 -5.38
CA SER A 37 -1.77 -25.22 -4.57
C SER A 37 -3.19 -25.54 -5.00
N GLN A 38 -4.12 -25.27 -4.07
CA GLN A 38 -5.50 -24.91 -4.40
C GLN A 38 -5.49 -23.45 -4.87
N VAL A 39 -5.83 -23.21 -6.13
CA VAL A 39 -5.72 -21.92 -6.80
C VAL A 39 -7.12 -21.34 -6.98
N HIS A 40 -7.34 -20.18 -6.40
CA HIS A 40 -8.56 -19.40 -6.56
C HIS A 40 -8.23 -17.99 -7.06
N THR A 41 -9.19 -17.40 -7.75
CA THR A 41 -9.25 -15.97 -8.02
C THR A 41 -10.21 -15.36 -7.00
N THR A 42 -9.80 -14.29 -6.32
CA THR A 42 -10.69 -13.53 -5.44
C THR A 42 -11.30 -12.35 -6.19
N ASP A 43 -12.50 -11.94 -5.79
CA ASP A 43 -13.12 -10.70 -6.23
C ASP A 43 -13.45 -9.83 -5.01
N ALA A 44 -12.89 -8.63 -4.98
CA ALA A 44 -13.21 -7.60 -4.00
C ALA A 44 -14.67 -7.12 -4.09
N ASN A 45 -15.34 -7.33 -5.25
CA ASN A 45 -16.66 -6.78 -5.56
C ASN A 45 -16.78 -5.26 -5.27
N ALA A 46 -15.66 -4.55 -5.33
CA ALA A 46 -15.53 -3.14 -4.98
C ALA A 46 -15.20 -2.30 -6.22
N SER A 47 -15.51 -1.00 -6.16
CA SER A 47 -15.17 -0.02 -7.19
C SER A 47 -14.96 1.36 -6.58
N GLY A 48 -14.41 2.30 -7.35
CA GLY A 48 -14.18 3.66 -6.88
C GLY A 48 -13.27 3.69 -5.65
N GLU A 49 -13.66 4.47 -4.64
CA GLU A 49 -12.88 4.65 -3.40
C GLU A 49 -12.84 3.39 -2.51
N ASP A 50 -13.81 2.48 -2.66
CA ASP A 50 -13.77 1.22 -1.94
C ASP A 50 -12.71 0.28 -2.53
N LEU A 51 -12.41 0.39 -3.83
CA LEU A 51 -11.36 -0.39 -4.48
C LEU A 51 -9.97 0.22 -4.25
N ASN A 52 -9.59 0.32 -2.97
CA ASN A 52 -8.27 0.73 -2.54
C ASN A 52 -7.67 -0.31 -1.58
N PRO A 53 -6.35 -0.52 -1.58
CA PRO A 53 -5.72 -1.56 -0.77
C PRO A 53 -5.99 -1.40 0.72
N TRP A 54 -6.01 -0.17 1.25
CA TRP A 54 -6.29 0.10 2.67
C TRP A 54 -7.74 -0.22 3.10
N VAL A 55 -8.65 -0.42 2.15
CA VAL A 55 -10.01 -0.92 2.40
C VAL A 55 -10.01 -2.44 2.25
N GLN A 56 -9.52 -2.94 1.12
CA GLN A 56 -9.63 -4.35 0.75
C GLN A 56 -8.83 -5.29 1.66
N TRP A 57 -7.67 -4.86 2.18
CA TRP A 57 -6.95 -5.66 3.18
C TRP A 57 -7.73 -5.77 4.50
N VAL A 58 -8.49 -4.74 4.89
CA VAL A 58 -9.39 -4.82 6.06
C VAL A 58 -10.49 -5.83 5.81
N SER A 59 -11.09 -5.84 4.61
CA SER A 59 -12.11 -6.83 4.24
C SER A 59 -11.56 -8.26 4.29
N LEU A 60 -10.36 -8.47 3.74
CA LEU A 60 -9.67 -9.77 3.77
C LEU A 60 -9.41 -10.26 5.21
N HIS A 61 -8.92 -9.39 6.10
CA HIS A 61 -8.54 -9.79 7.45
C HIS A 61 -9.72 -9.93 8.41
N SER A 62 -10.73 -9.07 8.29
CA SER A 62 -11.94 -9.09 9.15
C SER A 62 -12.98 -10.13 8.69
N GLY A 63 -13.03 -10.39 7.38
CA GLY A 63 -14.07 -11.18 6.73
C GLY A 63 -15.40 -10.43 6.61
N LEU A 64 -15.34 -9.10 6.55
CA LEU A 64 -16.47 -8.20 6.41
C LEU A 64 -16.31 -7.40 5.11
N ASP A 65 -17.42 -7.07 4.45
CA ASP A 65 -17.37 -6.19 3.29
C ASP A 65 -17.10 -4.73 3.71
N PRO A 66 -16.79 -3.82 2.75
CA PRO A 66 -16.58 -2.42 3.07
C PRO A 66 -17.72 -1.78 3.87
N ASP A 67 -18.98 -2.01 3.53
CA ASP A 67 -20.13 -1.41 4.21
C ASP A 67 -20.25 -1.90 5.66
N GLU A 68 -19.91 -3.16 5.92
CA GLU A 68 -19.91 -3.76 7.25
C GLU A 68 -18.78 -3.22 8.14
N HIS A 69 -17.55 -3.07 7.63
CA HIS A 69 -16.41 -2.62 8.46
C HIS A 69 -16.24 -1.10 8.53
N GLY A 70 -16.80 -0.33 7.59
CA GLY A 70 -16.83 1.14 7.60
C GLY A 70 -15.47 1.85 7.42
N VAL A 71 -14.34 1.14 7.46
CA VAL A 71 -13.01 1.67 7.12
C VAL A 71 -12.94 2.10 5.65
N ARG A 72 -12.57 3.35 5.39
CA ARG A 72 -12.49 3.91 4.02
C ARG A 72 -11.14 4.55 3.69
N ARG A 73 -10.34 4.88 4.69
CA ARG A 73 -9.06 5.57 4.54
C ARG A 73 -7.95 4.83 5.30
N LEU A 74 -6.71 5.18 4.97
CA LEU A 74 -5.56 4.83 5.81
C LEU A 74 -5.77 5.40 7.22
N ASN A 75 -5.36 4.64 8.24
CA ASN A 75 -5.53 4.94 9.68
C ASN A 75 -6.94 4.75 10.26
N ASP A 76 -7.99 4.72 9.45
CA ASP A 76 -9.37 4.52 9.95
C ASP A 76 -9.51 3.19 10.72
N ALA A 77 -8.67 2.19 10.44
CA ALA A 77 -8.68 0.91 11.15
C ALA A 77 -8.36 1.03 12.65
N ALA A 78 -7.69 2.11 13.09
CA ALA A 78 -7.52 2.39 14.52
C ALA A 78 -8.86 2.62 15.24
N GLY A 79 -9.84 3.18 14.51
CA GLY A 79 -11.21 3.38 14.98
C GLY A 79 -12.09 2.12 14.90
N PHE A 80 -11.73 1.16 14.05
CA PHE A 80 -12.50 -0.08 13.87
C PHE A 80 -12.57 -0.90 15.16
N LYS A 81 -13.79 -1.34 15.52
CA LYS A 81 -14.09 -2.08 16.76
C LYS A 81 -14.49 -3.54 16.52
N GLY A 82 -14.53 -3.98 15.26
CA GLY A 82 -14.76 -5.37 14.94
C GLY A 82 -13.51 -6.23 15.16
N GLU A 83 -13.62 -7.50 14.82
CA GLU A 83 -12.54 -8.47 15.01
C GLU A 83 -11.84 -8.77 13.69
N PHE A 84 -10.52 -8.71 13.71
CA PHE A 84 -9.71 -9.34 12.67
C PHE A 84 -9.54 -10.84 12.96
N VAL A 85 -9.07 -11.59 11.96
CA VAL A 85 -8.82 -13.04 12.10
C VAL A 85 -7.93 -13.36 13.31
N TRP A 86 -6.91 -12.56 13.59
CA TRP A 86 -6.02 -12.78 14.74
C TRP A 86 -6.65 -12.51 16.10
N ASP A 87 -7.69 -11.66 16.18
CA ASP A 87 -8.45 -11.46 17.42
C ASP A 87 -9.29 -12.69 17.74
N LYS A 88 -9.98 -13.24 16.72
CA LYS A 88 -10.73 -14.50 16.81
C LYS A 88 -9.83 -15.65 17.26
N LEU A 89 -8.63 -15.74 16.71
CA LEU A 89 -7.63 -16.75 17.10
C LEU A 89 -7.06 -16.52 18.51
N SER A 90 -6.85 -15.27 18.91
CA SER A 90 -6.38 -14.93 20.27
C SER A 90 -7.38 -15.41 21.33
N LYS A 91 -8.68 -15.27 21.09
CA LYS A 91 -9.75 -15.81 21.96
C LYS A 91 -9.71 -17.33 22.10
N ALA A 92 -9.21 -18.05 21.07
CA ALA A 92 -8.97 -19.48 21.11
C ALA A 92 -7.62 -19.87 21.75
N GLY A 93 -6.87 -18.90 22.30
CA GLY A 93 -5.56 -19.12 22.90
C GLY A 93 -4.42 -19.33 21.88
N LEU A 94 -4.67 -19.05 20.60
CA LEU A 94 -3.68 -19.18 19.53
C LEU A 94 -2.84 -17.91 19.43
N LYS A 95 -1.59 -18.07 19.02
CA LYS A 95 -0.62 -16.98 18.95
C LYS A 95 -0.45 -16.46 17.51
N SER A 96 -0.49 -15.15 17.32
CA SER A 96 -0.31 -14.51 16.00
C SER A 96 1.00 -13.74 15.88
N TRP A 97 1.57 -13.70 14.67
CA TRP A 97 2.65 -12.80 14.28
C TRP A 97 2.27 -12.01 13.03
N ILE A 98 1.87 -10.75 13.21
CA ILE A 98 1.39 -9.88 12.13
C ILE A 98 2.52 -8.95 11.70
N CYS A 99 3.05 -9.11 10.49
CA CYS A 99 4.25 -8.40 10.05
C CYS A 99 3.96 -7.52 8.82
N GLY A 100 3.61 -6.27 9.10
CA GLY A 100 3.44 -5.22 8.09
C GLY A 100 2.10 -5.23 7.37
N SER A 101 1.14 -6.07 7.78
CA SER A 101 -0.20 -6.12 7.19
C SER A 101 -0.84 -4.73 7.16
N MET A 102 -1.50 -4.41 6.05
CA MET A 102 -1.99 -3.06 5.77
C MET A 102 -3.25 -2.72 6.56
N ASN A 103 -3.27 -1.49 7.11
CA ASN A 103 -4.40 -0.88 7.80
C ASN A 103 -5.03 -1.79 8.87
N THR A 104 -4.19 -2.34 9.74
CA THR A 104 -4.60 -3.31 10.76
C THR A 104 -4.74 -2.69 12.14
N ASN A 105 -5.58 -3.31 12.99
CA ASN A 105 -5.65 -3.04 14.42
C ASN A 105 -5.82 -4.37 15.19
N PHE A 106 -5.89 -4.34 16.52
CA PHE A 106 -6.20 -5.51 17.34
C PHE A 106 -6.97 -5.13 18.59
N LEU A 107 -7.70 -6.09 19.16
CA LEU A 107 -8.49 -5.90 20.37
C LEU A 107 -7.71 -6.25 21.64
N ASP A 108 -8.27 -5.82 22.78
CA ASP A 108 -7.78 -6.24 24.10
C ASP A 108 -7.75 -7.77 24.21
N GLY A 109 -6.64 -8.29 24.73
CA GLY A 109 -6.40 -9.74 24.80
C GLY A 109 -5.74 -10.34 23.55
N PHE A 110 -5.29 -9.51 22.60
CA PHE A 110 -4.44 -9.96 21.49
C PHE A 110 -3.23 -10.78 22.00
N ASN A 111 -3.12 -12.00 21.51
CA ASN A 111 -2.07 -12.94 21.86
C ASN A 111 -1.07 -13.04 20.71
N GLY A 112 -0.04 -12.20 20.72
CA GLY A 112 0.90 -12.20 19.62
C GLY A 112 1.88 -11.05 19.60
N MET A 113 2.33 -10.73 18.41
CA MET A 113 3.13 -9.56 18.09
C MET A 113 2.58 -8.95 16.80
N LEU A 114 2.72 -7.64 16.67
CA LEU A 114 2.27 -6.90 15.50
C LEU A 114 3.27 -5.78 15.16
N ILE A 115 3.58 -5.66 13.88
CA ILE A 115 4.22 -4.48 13.30
C ILE A 115 3.23 -3.94 12.25
N PRO A 116 2.78 -2.68 12.36
CA PRO A 116 1.87 -2.09 11.38
C PRO A 116 2.57 -1.91 10.03
N ASP A 117 1.79 -1.75 8.97
CA ASP A 117 2.32 -1.24 7.70
C ASP A 117 2.86 0.19 7.89
N PRO A 118 3.84 0.63 7.08
CA PRO A 118 4.47 1.92 7.29
C PRO A 118 3.65 3.11 6.80
N TRP A 119 2.45 2.91 6.24
CA TRP A 119 1.54 3.98 5.82
C TRP A 119 0.41 4.23 6.82
N SER A 120 0.19 3.31 7.77
CA SER A 120 -0.74 3.46 8.89
C SER A 120 0.00 3.84 10.19
N ALA A 121 -0.18 5.08 10.63
CA ALA A 121 0.25 5.60 11.93
C ALA A 121 -0.76 5.34 13.07
N GLY A 122 -1.98 4.88 12.74
CA GLY A 122 -3.07 4.71 13.71
C GLY A 122 -2.88 3.58 14.72
N THR A 123 -2.02 2.60 14.42
CA THR A 123 -1.78 1.42 15.28
C THR A 123 -0.32 1.31 15.63
N ALA A 124 -0.01 1.35 16.93
CA ALA A 124 1.36 1.19 17.43
C ALA A 124 1.83 -0.28 17.32
N PRO A 125 3.15 -0.53 17.15
CA PRO A 125 3.67 -1.89 17.20
C PRO A 125 3.43 -2.55 18.56
N TYR A 126 3.26 -3.87 18.55
CA TYR A 126 3.02 -4.69 19.74
C TYR A 126 4.02 -5.85 19.86
N PRO A 127 4.58 -6.12 21.06
CA PRO A 127 4.45 -5.35 22.29
C PRO A 127 5.08 -3.94 22.21
N PRO A 128 4.57 -2.96 22.97
CA PRO A 128 5.12 -1.60 22.98
C PRO A 128 6.63 -1.59 23.25
N GLY A 129 7.40 -0.78 22.53
CA GLY A 129 8.84 -0.66 22.70
C GLY A 129 9.68 -1.73 21.99
N LYS A 130 9.07 -2.84 21.54
CA LYS A 130 9.83 -3.96 20.94
C LYS A 130 10.30 -3.65 19.51
N PHE A 131 9.49 -2.95 18.73
CA PHE A 131 9.72 -2.75 17.29
C PHE A 131 9.82 -1.28 16.87
N ASP A 132 9.78 -0.34 17.81
CA ASP A 132 9.76 1.11 17.56
C ASP A 132 10.91 1.52 16.63
N VAL A 133 12.16 1.08 16.91
CA VAL A 133 13.33 1.38 16.07
C VAL A 133 13.16 0.91 14.63
N TYR A 134 12.45 -0.20 14.40
CA TYR A 134 12.17 -0.71 13.07
C TYR A 134 11.09 0.13 12.38
N VAL A 135 9.92 0.27 13.03
CA VAL A 135 8.76 0.98 12.49
C VAL A 135 9.14 2.40 12.11
N ASP A 136 9.75 3.13 13.04
CA ASP A 136 10.18 4.50 12.86
C ASP A 136 11.14 4.67 11.68
N PHE A 137 12.13 3.78 11.55
CA PHE A 137 13.11 3.86 10.47
C PHE A 137 12.48 3.55 9.11
N ILE A 138 11.57 2.57 9.05
CA ILE A 138 10.87 2.25 7.80
C ILE A 138 9.94 3.40 7.42
N GLN A 139 9.13 3.92 8.36
CA GLN A 139 8.28 5.09 8.13
C GLN A 139 9.10 6.29 7.63
N GLN A 140 10.25 6.58 8.25
CA GLN A 140 11.20 7.59 7.77
C GLN A 140 11.69 7.34 6.34
N SER A 141 11.92 6.09 5.99
CA SER A 141 12.44 5.72 4.67
C SER A 141 11.38 5.79 3.58
N VAL A 142 10.11 5.52 3.90
CA VAL A 142 9.02 5.49 2.90
C VAL A 142 8.17 6.76 2.85
N GLN A 143 8.07 7.50 3.96
CA GLN A 143 7.34 8.79 4.04
C GLN A 143 8.28 10.00 3.81
N GLY A 144 9.60 9.81 3.77
CA GLY A 144 10.53 10.89 3.45
C GLY A 144 10.68 11.96 4.54
N HIS A 145 10.61 13.24 4.17
CA HIS A 145 10.82 14.39 5.08
C HIS A 145 9.74 14.54 6.16
N ASP A 146 8.67 13.73 6.08
CA ASP A 146 7.46 13.86 6.89
C ASP A 146 7.42 12.93 8.10
N SER A 147 8.41 12.04 8.23
CA SER A 147 8.51 11.23 9.44
C SER A 147 8.99 12.09 10.61
N LYS A 148 8.22 12.09 11.70
CA LYS A 148 8.61 12.72 12.98
C LYS A 148 9.77 12.00 13.69
N SER A 149 10.18 10.82 13.20
CA SER A 149 11.22 10.02 13.83
C SER A 149 12.61 10.28 13.25
N SER A 150 13.62 10.26 14.12
CA SER A 150 15.02 10.48 13.79
C SER A 150 15.88 9.25 14.11
N VAL A 151 15.44 8.07 13.68
CA VAL A 151 16.22 6.84 13.90
C VAL A 151 17.46 6.85 13.01
N SER A 152 18.64 6.84 13.61
CA SER A 152 19.88 6.77 12.84
C SER A 152 20.02 5.41 12.14
N SER A 153 20.62 5.39 10.94
CA SER A 153 20.91 4.12 10.25
C SER A 153 21.79 3.19 11.09
N LYS A 154 22.61 3.72 11.99
CA LYS A 154 23.44 2.95 12.93
C LYS A 154 22.58 2.20 13.96
N ASP A 155 21.57 2.86 14.50
CA ASP A 155 20.67 2.26 15.49
C ASP A 155 19.77 1.22 14.82
N PHE A 156 19.28 1.51 13.61
CA PHE A 156 18.55 0.55 12.80
C PHE A 156 19.38 -0.70 12.48
N VAL A 157 20.63 -0.55 12.02
CA VAL A 157 21.50 -1.69 11.75
C VAL A 157 21.77 -2.48 13.04
N ARG A 158 22.00 -1.82 14.17
CA ARG A 158 22.17 -2.51 15.46
C ARG A 158 20.92 -3.29 15.85
N PHE A 159 19.74 -2.72 15.62
CA PHE A 159 18.46 -3.39 15.84
C PHE A 159 18.35 -4.63 14.94
N MET A 160 18.57 -4.48 13.64
CA MET A 160 18.43 -5.57 12.67
C MET A 160 19.43 -6.71 12.94
N LEU A 161 20.67 -6.40 13.33
CA LEU A 161 21.66 -7.41 13.73
C LEU A 161 21.20 -8.26 14.93
N LYS A 162 20.41 -7.68 15.85
CA LYS A 162 19.82 -8.40 17.00
C LYS A 162 18.53 -9.15 16.64
N ASN A 163 17.95 -8.85 15.48
CA ASN A 163 16.65 -9.34 15.05
C ASN A 163 16.68 -10.02 13.67
N GLY A 164 17.78 -10.70 13.34
CA GLY A 164 17.79 -11.66 12.24
C GLY A 164 18.42 -11.22 10.92
N LEU A 165 19.05 -10.04 10.85
CA LEU A 165 19.69 -9.57 9.61
C LEU A 165 20.61 -10.63 9.00
N SER A 166 20.27 -11.07 7.79
CA SER A 166 21.00 -12.15 7.12
C SER A 166 22.19 -11.61 6.33
N LEU A 167 23.21 -12.46 6.16
CA LEU A 167 24.34 -12.16 5.27
C LEU A 167 23.88 -11.92 3.82
N SER A 168 22.83 -12.62 3.39
CA SER A 168 22.27 -12.45 2.04
C SER A 168 21.71 -11.04 1.82
N THR A 169 21.04 -10.49 2.83
CA THR A 169 20.50 -9.13 2.81
C THR A 169 21.62 -8.09 2.90
N ILE A 170 22.64 -8.31 3.74
CA ILE A 170 23.82 -7.43 3.79
C ILE A 170 24.51 -7.35 2.43
N ILE A 171 24.70 -8.48 1.75
CA ILE A 171 25.28 -8.51 0.41
C ILE A 171 24.39 -7.79 -0.60
N ALA A 172 23.07 -7.97 -0.52
CA ALA A 172 22.12 -7.29 -1.40
C ALA A 172 22.17 -5.76 -1.21
N ILE A 173 22.18 -5.27 0.03
CA ILE A 173 22.36 -3.85 0.37
C ILE A 173 23.69 -3.32 -0.20
N ALA A 174 24.79 -4.03 0.04
CA ALA A 174 26.10 -3.61 -0.46
C ALA A 174 26.14 -3.53 -1.99
N LYS A 175 25.56 -4.51 -2.69
CA LYS A 175 25.44 -4.50 -4.17
C LYS A 175 24.60 -3.33 -4.66
N GLN A 176 23.49 -3.04 -3.99
CA GLN A 176 22.63 -1.90 -4.31
C GLN A 176 23.39 -0.58 -4.18
N LEU A 177 24.07 -0.35 -3.05
CA LEU A 177 24.86 0.87 -2.82
C LEU A 177 26.01 1.03 -3.84
N VAL A 178 26.66 -0.06 -4.23
CA VAL A 178 27.69 -0.02 -5.29
C VAL A 178 27.07 0.29 -6.66
N SER A 179 25.89 -0.25 -6.96
CA SER A 179 25.15 0.01 -8.20
C SER A 179 24.78 1.49 -8.32
N GLU A 180 24.28 2.09 -7.24
CA GLU A 180 23.88 3.49 -7.19
C GLU A 180 25.06 4.45 -7.40
N LYS A 181 26.25 4.10 -6.89
CA LYS A 181 27.48 4.88 -7.15
C LYS A 181 27.91 4.86 -8.61
N ARG A 182 27.47 3.86 -9.40
CA ARG A 182 27.82 3.71 -10.82
C ARG A 182 26.76 4.32 -11.74
N SER A 183 25.49 4.30 -11.34
CA SER A 183 24.37 4.90 -12.06
C SER A 183 23.27 5.28 -11.08
N SER A 184 22.90 6.56 -11.08
CA SER A 184 21.84 7.15 -10.24
C SER A 184 20.45 6.58 -10.54
N GLY A 185 20.23 6.00 -11.73
CA GLY A 185 18.94 5.43 -12.15
C GLY A 185 18.54 4.10 -11.48
N ASN A 186 19.30 3.60 -10.50
CA ASN A 186 18.99 2.33 -9.82
C ASN A 186 18.30 2.49 -8.46
N PHE A 187 17.99 3.71 -8.03
CA PHE A 187 17.43 3.97 -6.69
C PHE A 187 16.11 3.24 -6.46
N TRP A 188 15.28 3.09 -7.50
CA TRP A 188 13.99 2.40 -7.43
C TRP A 188 14.10 0.96 -6.89
N LYS A 189 15.24 0.28 -7.09
CA LYS A 189 15.48 -1.09 -6.57
C LYS A 189 15.54 -1.18 -5.05
N ARG A 190 15.69 -0.05 -4.34
CA ARG A 190 15.70 -0.01 -2.87
C ARG A 190 14.42 -0.54 -2.24
N ALA A 191 13.26 -0.39 -2.91
CA ALA A 191 12.00 -0.94 -2.40
C ALA A 191 12.11 -2.46 -2.17
N SER A 192 12.72 -3.20 -3.10
CA SER A 192 12.94 -4.65 -2.93
C SER A 192 14.02 -5.03 -1.89
N ILE A 193 14.89 -4.10 -1.49
CA ILE A 193 15.82 -4.31 -0.38
C ILE A 193 15.06 -4.25 0.96
N MET A 194 14.09 -3.33 1.07
CA MET A 194 13.22 -3.22 2.24
C MET A 194 12.43 -4.51 2.46
N ASP A 195 11.92 -5.14 1.39
CA ASP A 195 11.25 -6.44 1.46
C ASP A 195 12.15 -7.53 2.09
N LEU A 196 13.44 -7.55 1.76
CA LEU A 196 14.41 -8.52 2.30
C LEU A 196 14.71 -8.27 3.78
N ILE A 197 14.81 -6.99 4.17
CA ILE A 197 15.01 -6.58 5.56
C ILE A 197 13.80 -7.01 6.41
N GLN A 198 12.57 -6.75 5.93
CA GLN A 198 11.35 -7.18 6.60
C GLN A 198 11.26 -8.70 6.69
N PHE A 199 11.61 -9.41 5.62
CA PHE A 199 11.62 -10.88 5.63
C PHE A 199 12.60 -11.45 6.67
N ASP A 200 13.78 -10.86 6.83
CA ASP A 200 14.75 -11.29 7.83
C ASP A 200 14.22 -11.10 9.26
N LEU A 201 13.57 -9.96 9.52
CA LEU A 201 12.88 -9.69 10.79
C LEU A 201 11.76 -10.70 11.04
N PHE A 202 10.90 -10.90 10.03
CA PHE A 202 9.81 -11.86 10.08
C PHE A 202 10.32 -13.25 10.43
N LYS A 203 11.31 -13.76 9.68
CA LYS A 203 11.87 -15.10 9.84
C LYS A 203 12.43 -15.32 11.24
N TYR A 204 13.14 -14.33 11.79
CA TYR A 204 13.70 -14.42 13.13
C TYR A 204 12.62 -14.55 14.20
N HIS A 205 11.59 -13.71 14.13
CA HIS A 205 10.48 -13.74 15.10
C HIS A 205 9.57 -14.96 14.91
N PHE A 206 9.32 -15.38 13.67
CA PHE A 206 8.60 -16.62 13.37
C PHE A 206 9.28 -17.83 14.04
N ALA A 207 10.59 -17.99 13.86
CA ALA A 207 11.34 -19.09 14.47
C ALA A 207 11.37 -19.01 16.00
N LYS A 208 11.55 -17.80 16.55
CA LYS A 208 11.68 -17.58 17.99
C LYS A 208 10.36 -17.78 18.74
N GLU A 209 9.26 -17.35 18.16
CA GLU A 209 7.99 -17.20 18.88
C GLU A 209 7.00 -18.33 18.54
N SER A 210 7.27 -19.07 17.46
CA SER A 210 6.50 -20.21 16.96
C SER A 210 4.99 -19.91 16.92
N PRO A 211 4.57 -18.87 16.20
CA PRO A 211 3.16 -18.49 16.10
C PRO A 211 2.34 -19.58 15.39
N ASP A 212 1.04 -19.58 15.67
CA ASP A 212 0.04 -20.43 15.00
C ASP A 212 -0.42 -19.79 13.68
N LEU A 213 -0.69 -18.47 13.69
CA LEU A 213 -0.92 -17.67 12.49
C LEU A 213 0.22 -16.67 12.32
N SER A 214 0.71 -16.52 11.09
CA SER A 214 1.55 -15.39 10.72
C SER A 214 1.04 -14.70 9.47
N SER A 215 1.16 -13.38 9.40
CA SER A 215 0.98 -12.63 8.16
C SER A 215 2.26 -11.88 7.79
N PHE A 216 2.47 -11.70 6.49
CA PHE A 216 3.63 -10.99 5.97
C PHE A 216 3.27 -10.21 4.71
N PHE A 217 3.28 -8.89 4.82
CA PHE A 217 2.85 -7.99 3.75
C PHE A 217 3.97 -7.25 3.06
N LEU A 218 3.93 -7.19 1.72
CA LEU A 218 4.85 -6.42 0.89
C LEU A 218 4.11 -5.61 -0.18
N ASN A 219 4.54 -4.37 -0.39
CA ASN A 219 3.92 -3.42 -1.32
C ASN A 219 4.81 -3.01 -2.52
N SER A 220 6.04 -3.54 -2.61
CA SER A 220 7.05 -3.03 -3.55
C SER A 220 6.64 -3.14 -5.02
N VAL A 221 5.92 -4.19 -5.42
CA VAL A 221 5.46 -4.37 -6.79
C VAL A 221 4.32 -3.42 -7.15
N ALA A 222 3.40 -3.13 -6.23
CA ALA A 222 2.36 -2.11 -6.43
C ALA A 222 3.00 -0.75 -6.78
N HIS A 223 4.05 -0.37 -6.04
CA HIS A 223 4.84 0.83 -6.33
C HIS A 223 5.44 0.77 -7.75
N TYR A 224 6.08 -0.32 -8.14
CA TYR A 224 6.66 -0.43 -9.49
C TYR A 224 5.61 -0.37 -10.61
N GLN A 225 4.46 -1.00 -10.41
CA GLN A 225 3.39 -1.04 -11.41
C GLN A 225 2.75 0.34 -11.61
N HIS A 226 2.52 1.11 -10.54
CA HIS A 226 1.98 2.47 -10.67
C HIS A 226 2.90 3.42 -11.45
N HIS A 227 4.22 3.28 -11.31
CA HIS A 227 5.21 4.26 -11.83
C HIS A 227 5.88 3.84 -13.15
N TYR A 228 6.02 2.53 -13.42
CA TYR A 228 6.90 2.04 -14.49
C TYR A 228 6.21 1.17 -15.54
N TRP A 229 4.87 1.10 -15.57
CA TRP A 229 4.18 0.28 -16.56
C TRP A 229 4.39 0.78 -17.98
N ALA A 230 4.34 2.11 -18.19
CA ALA A 230 4.59 2.72 -19.48
C ALA A 230 6.04 2.52 -19.95
N ASP A 231 7.01 2.39 -19.04
CA ASP A 231 8.39 2.04 -19.39
C ASP A 231 8.53 0.58 -19.81
N MET A 232 7.78 -0.33 -19.17
CA MET A 232 7.81 -1.76 -19.47
C MET A 232 7.09 -2.09 -20.79
N ASP A 233 5.95 -1.45 -21.05
CA ASP A 233 5.05 -1.74 -22.18
C ASP A 233 4.50 -0.45 -22.82
N PRO A 234 5.36 0.39 -23.44
CA PRO A 234 4.98 1.71 -23.95
C PRO A 234 3.91 1.65 -25.05
N GLU A 235 3.93 0.60 -25.88
CA GLU A 235 2.97 0.42 -26.97
C GLU A 235 1.53 0.29 -26.46
N ARG A 236 1.35 -0.32 -25.28
CA ARG A 236 0.03 -0.44 -24.63
C ARG A 236 -0.56 0.92 -24.21
N PHE A 237 0.28 1.93 -24.08
CA PHE A 237 -0.12 3.33 -23.81
C PHE A 237 -0.09 4.20 -25.08
N GLY A 238 -0.03 3.59 -26.27
CA GLY A 238 0.03 4.32 -27.54
C GLY A 238 1.34 5.08 -27.77
N GLN A 239 2.38 4.78 -26.99
CA GLN A 239 3.69 5.42 -27.10
C GLN A 239 4.62 4.60 -28.01
N SER A 240 5.63 5.26 -28.58
CA SER A 240 6.71 4.57 -29.29
C SER A 240 7.52 3.71 -28.31
N GLY A 241 8.01 2.54 -28.74
CA GLY A 241 8.96 1.73 -27.97
C GLY A 241 10.23 2.49 -27.54
N GLU A 242 10.55 3.60 -28.19
CA GLU A 242 11.68 4.47 -27.87
C GLU A 242 11.40 5.45 -26.71
N SER A 243 10.14 5.64 -26.27
CA SER A 243 9.80 6.53 -25.15
C SER A 243 10.15 5.92 -23.78
N ALA A 244 10.30 4.60 -23.71
CA ALA A 244 10.59 3.89 -22.48
C ALA A 244 11.93 4.32 -21.87
N ARG A 245 11.91 4.68 -20.58
CA ARG A 245 13.14 4.94 -19.84
C ARG A 245 13.92 3.63 -19.67
N ALA A 246 15.14 3.61 -20.19
CA ALA A 246 15.96 2.38 -20.26
C ALA A 246 16.32 1.80 -18.88
N ASP A 247 16.36 2.63 -17.84
CA ASP A 247 16.73 2.25 -16.48
C ASP A 247 15.56 1.65 -15.67
N THR A 248 14.32 1.93 -16.04
CA THR A 248 13.10 1.47 -15.34
C THR A 248 12.23 0.49 -16.16
N LYS A 249 12.55 0.26 -17.44
CA LYS A 249 11.86 -0.72 -18.30
C LYS A 249 11.69 -2.11 -17.66
N GLU A 250 12.66 -2.54 -16.87
CA GLU A 250 12.66 -3.86 -16.21
C GLU A 250 12.16 -3.81 -14.75
N ALA A 251 11.66 -2.66 -14.27
CA ALA A 251 11.36 -2.46 -12.85
C ALA A 251 10.27 -3.39 -12.32
N ILE A 252 9.19 -3.53 -13.09
CA ILE A 252 8.09 -4.44 -12.74
C ILE A 252 8.60 -5.89 -12.70
N LEU A 253 9.23 -6.39 -13.77
CA LEU A 253 9.76 -7.76 -13.81
C LEU A 253 10.79 -8.01 -12.70
N PHE A 254 11.64 -7.02 -12.38
CA PHE A 254 12.56 -7.10 -11.25
C PHE A 254 11.84 -7.30 -9.92
N GLY A 255 10.75 -6.56 -9.69
CA GLY A 255 9.89 -6.70 -8.51
C GLY A 255 9.30 -8.09 -8.39
N TYR A 256 8.66 -8.61 -9.45
CA TYR A 256 8.12 -9.98 -9.48
C TYR A 256 9.21 -11.03 -9.20
N LYS A 257 10.39 -10.90 -9.81
CA LYS A 257 11.54 -11.78 -9.53
C LYS A 257 12.01 -11.67 -8.08
N SER A 258 11.85 -10.51 -7.44
CA SER A 258 12.19 -10.34 -6.02
C SER A 258 11.20 -11.07 -5.12
N LEU A 259 9.91 -10.90 -5.36
CA LEU A 259 8.86 -11.60 -4.63
C LEU A 259 8.90 -13.11 -4.85
N ASP A 260 9.23 -13.57 -6.06
CA ASP A 260 9.42 -15.00 -6.36
C ASP A 260 10.51 -15.62 -5.47
N ARG A 261 11.65 -14.91 -5.31
CA ARG A 261 12.71 -15.35 -4.40
C ARG A 261 12.25 -15.40 -2.95
N ILE A 262 11.45 -14.42 -2.51
CA ILE A 262 10.92 -14.36 -1.14
C ILE A 262 9.91 -15.50 -0.91
N LEU A 263 9.00 -15.75 -1.86
CA LEU A 263 8.10 -16.91 -1.83
C LEU A 263 8.88 -18.23 -1.74
N GLY A 264 9.96 -18.37 -2.52
CA GLY A 264 10.87 -19.50 -2.42
C GLY A 264 11.46 -19.69 -1.02
N LYS A 265 11.73 -18.61 -0.28
CA LYS A 265 12.17 -18.67 1.12
C LYS A 265 11.03 -19.11 2.06
N PHE A 266 9.78 -18.68 1.83
CA PHE A 266 8.62 -19.17 2.58
C PHE A 266 8.39 -20.67 2.37
N MET A 267 8.48 -21.15 1.13
CA MET A 267 8.38 -22.58 0.83
C MET A 267 9.47 -23.41 1.52
N GLN A 268 10.64 -22.83 1.78
CA GLN A 268 11.71 -23.49 2.55
C GLN A 268 11.51 -23.38 4.07
N LEU A 269 10.74 -22.38 4.52
CA LEU A 269 10.46 -22.13 5.94
C LEU A 269 9.33 -23.04 6.45
N ALA A 270 8.37 -23.39 5.59
CA ALA A 270 7.26 -24.27 5.92
C ALA A 270 7.73 -25.71 6.19
N ASP A 271 7.24 -26.28 7.29
CA ASP A 271 7.33 -27.71 7.59
C ASP A 271 6.07 -28.45 7.11
N SER A 272 5.97 -29.75 7.39
CA SER A 272 4.82 -30.59 6.99
C SER A 272 3.49 -30.20 7.66
N ASP A 273 3.54 -29.41 8.73
CA ASP A 273 2.36 -28.97 9.49
C ASP A 273 2.00 -27.50 9.20
N THR A 274 2.71 -26.86 8.26
CA THR A 274 2.51 -25.45 7.91
C THR A 274 1.80 -25.34 6.57
N VAL A 275 0.64 -24.68 6.58
CA VAL A 275 -0.08 -24.25 5.38
C VAL A 275 0.44 -22.88 4.96
N LEU A 276 0.80 -22.74 3.68
CA LEU A 276 1.13 -21.44 3.10
C LEU A 276 -0.06 -20.93 2.29
N VAL A 277 -0.49 -19.71 2.59
CA VAL A 277 -1.57 -19.01 1.88
C VAL A 277 -0.96 -17.79 1.21
N PHE A 278 -0.79 -17.84 -0.10
CA PHE A 278 -0.42 -16.64 -0.87
C PHE A 278 -1.69 -15.89 -1.25
N CYS A 279 -1.71 -14.58 -1.01
CA CYS A 279 -2.82 -13.73 -1.39
C CYS A 279 -2.38 -12.35 -1.89
N THR A 280 -3.10 -11.86 -2.90
CA THR A 280 -3.22 -10.43 -3.21
C THR A 280 -4.70 -10.09 -3.16
N ALA A 281 -5.10 -9.14 -2.31
CA ALA A 281 -6.51 -8.82 -2.07
C ALA A 281 -7.22 -8.28 -3.33
N LEU A 282 -6.49 -7.45 -4.06
CA LEU A 282 -6.82 -6.84 -5.34
C LEU A 282 -5.58 -6.88 -6.24
N SER A 283 -5.70 -6.51 -7.50
CA SER A 283 -4.57 -6.41 -8.43
C SER A 283 -4.50 -5.02 -9.07
N GLN A 284 -3.53 -4.82 -9.97
CA GLN A 284 -3.54 -3.68 -10.88
C GLN A 284 -3.80 -4.12 -12.31
N GLN A 285 -4.07 -3.14 -13.15
CA GLN A 285 -4.07 -3.25 -14.59
C GLN A 285 -3.50 -1.95 -15.20
N PRO A 286 -3.01 -2.01 -16.45
CA PRO A 286 -2.60 -0.82 -17.18
C PRO A 286 -3.71 0.21 -17.23
N TYR A 287 -3.39 1.45 -16.87
CA TYR A 287 -4.30 2.58 -17.01
C TYR A 287 -4.22 3.09 -18.46
N VAL A 288 -4.89 2.38 -19.37
CA VAL A 288 -5.02 2.78 -20.77
C VAL A 288 -6.34 3.50 -20.95
N THR A 289 -6.27 4.75 -21.38
CA THR A 289 -7.44 5.57 -21.68
C THR A 289 -7.78 5.45 -23.16
N SER A 290 -9.08 5.47 -23.49
CA SER A 290 -9.54 5.37 -24.89
C SER A 290 -9.42 6.71 -25.62
N SER A 291 -9.25 7.80 -24.87
CA SER A 291 -9.06 9.15 -25.37
C SER A 291 -8.23 10.01 -24.40
N PRO A 292 -7.54 11.06 -24.87
CA PRO A 292 -6.85 12.02 -24.00
C PRO A 292 -7.79 12.67 -22.98
N GLU A 293 -9.09 12.78 -23.30
CA GLU A 293 -10.10 13.35 -22.41
C GLU A 293 -10.42 12.47 -21.20
N GLU A 294 -10.00 11.20 -21.19
CA GLU A 294 -10.13 10.22 -20.09
C GLU A 294 -8.85 10.15 -19.22
N GLU A 295 -7.77 10.82 -19.61
CA GLU A 295 -6.53 10.86 -18.82
C GLU A 295 -6.75 11.57 -17.48
N ARG A 296 -6.26 10.93 -16.42
CA ARG A 296 -6.27 11.51 -15.08
C ARG A 296 -4.96 12.24 -14.81
N HIS A 297 -5.10 13.51 -14.48
CA HIS A 297 -4.02 14.38 -14.04
C HIS A 297 -4.08 14.54 -12.53
N TYR A 298 -2.91 14.56 -11.91
CA TYR A 298 -2.77 14.76 -10.47
C TYR A 298 -2.05 16.07 -10.21
N PHE A 299 -2.56 16.80 -9.23
CA PHE A 299 -2.03 18.10 -8.85
C PHE A 299 -1.74 18.09 -7.37
N HIS A 300 -0.49 18.38 -7.04
CA HIS A 300 -0.02 18.44 -5.66
C HIS A 300 0.24 19.89 -5.31
N ILE A 301 -0.02 20.28 -4.06
CA ILE A 301 0.36 21.62 -3.57
C ILE A 301 1.87 21.82 -3.69
N ILE A 302 2.31 23.03 -4.00
CA ILE A 302 3.74 23.39 -4.14
C ILE A 302 4.46 23.21 -2.79
N ASP A 303 3.92 23.84 -1.75
CA ASP A 303 4.33 23.69 -0.36
C ASP A 303 3.22 24.20 0.57
N ASP A 304 3.28 23.79 1.84
CA ASP A 304 2.30 24.10 2.88
C ASP A 304 2.19 25.61 3.15
N LYS A 305 3.32 26.32 3.16
CA LYS A 305 3.37 27.76 3.46
C LYS A 305 2.77 28.58 2.35
N SER A 306 3.15 28.29 1.11
CA SER A 306 2.59 28.94 -0.07
C SER A 306 1.09 28.63 -0.20
N PHE A 307 0.68 27.39 0.07
CA PHE A 307 -0.73 27.01 0.12
C PHE A 307 -1.52 27.84 1.14
N ALA A 308 -1.05 27.89 2.39
CA ALA A 308 -1.70 28.65 3.45
C ALA A 308 -1.72 30.16 3.17
N GLN A 309 -0.62 30.72 2.68
CA GLN A 309 -0.50 32.14 2.36
C GLN A 309 -1.41 32.55 1.20
N SER A 310 -1.41 31.78 0.11
CA SER A 310 -2.21 32.07 -1.09
C SER A 310 -3.71 32.02 -0.80
N LEU A 311 -4.15 31.07 0.04
CA LEU A 311 -5.55 30.96 0.46
C LEU A 311 -5.89 31.86 1.65
N GLY A 312 -4.94 32.56 2.26
CA GLY A 312 -5.22 33.39 3.45
C GLY A 312 -5.61 32.58 4.70
N ILE A 313 -5.16 31.34 4.80
CA ILE A 313 -5.37 30.48 5.97
C ILE A 313 -4.53 31.04 7.13
N THR A 314 -5.21 31.42 8.21
CA THR A 314 -4.57 32.02 9.41
C THR A 314 -4.53 31.06 10.59
N GLN A 315 -5.25 29.95 10.52
CA GLN A 315 -5.24 28.92 11.54
C GLN A 315 -3.88 28.23 11.56
N GLU A 316 -3.27 28.12 12.73
CA GLU A 316 -2.09 27.30 12.92
C GLU A 316 -2.44 25.83 12.66
N HIS A 317 -1.62 25.17 11.84
CA HIS A 317 -1.81 23.79 11.47
C HIS A 317 -0.46 23.13 11.19
N GLU A 318 -0.42 21.83 11.44
CA GLU A 318 0.64 20.96 10.98
C GLU A 318 0.21 20.34 9.64
N TYR A 319 1.06 20.50 8.63
CA TYR A 319 0.87 19.85 7.34
C TYR A 319 1.35 18.39 7.41
N ILE A 320 0.48 17.48 6.97
CA ILE A 320 0.77 16.04 6.93
C ILE A 320 0.51 15.59 5.48
N PRO A 321 1.53 15.42 4.64
CA PRO A 321 1.33 14.93 3.28
C PRO A 321 0.81 13.49 3.30
N VAL A 322 -0.02 13.16 2.30
CA VAL A 322 -0.50 11.80 2.07
C VAL A 322 0.00 11.35 0.69
N MET A 323 -0.86 10.84 -0.19
CA MET A 323 -0.49 10.36 -1.51
C MET A 323 -1.04 11.29 -2.59
N ALA A 324 -0.20 11.59 -3.58
CA ALA A 324 -0.51 12.32 -4.81
C ALA A 324 -1.29 13.64 -4.60
N GLU A 325 -2.60 13.63 -4.76
CA GLU A 325 -3.46 14.82 -4.67
C GLU A 325 -4.01 15.11 -3.25
N GLN A 326 -3.72 14.25 -2.27
CA GLN A 326 -4.26 14.30 -0.92
C GLN A 326 -3.23 14.73 0.13
N PHE A 327 -3.69 15.49 1.11
CA PHE A 327 -2.91 15.92 2.28
C PHE A 327 -3.83 16.21 3.46
N HIS A 328 -3.30 16.18 4.67
CA HIS A 328 -4.03 16.57 5.88
C HIS A 328 -3.46 17.84 6.52
N LEU A 329 -4.32 18.58 7.21
CA LEU A 329 -3.98 19.75 8.01
C LEU A 329 -4.46 19.48 9.44
N GLN A 330 -3.54 19.19 10.35
CA GLN A 330 -3.85 18.97 11.75
C GLN A 330 -3.84 20.31 12.51
N CYS A 331 -5.01 20.74 12.99
CA CYS A 331 -5.19 21.98 13.72
C CYS A 331 -5.03 21.77 15.24
N GLU A 332 -4.88 22.87 15.98
CA GLU A 332 -4.79 22.86 17.45
C GLU A 332 -6.07 22.38 18.16
N SER A 333 -7.22 22.42 17.48
CA SER A 333 -8.51 22.02 18.06
C SER A 333 -9.51 21.60 16.99
N ASN A 334 -10.49 20.79 17.39
CA ASN A 334 -11.61 20.36 16.53
C ASN A 334 -12.40 21.57 15.99
N ALA A 335 -12.52 22.64 16.78
CA ALA A 335 -13.20 23.87 16.34
C ALA A 335 -12.42 24.62 15.26
N ALA A 336 -11.09 24.60 15.31
CA ALA A 336 -10.24 25.18 14.27
C ALA A 336 -10.29 24.34 12.99
N ALA A 337 -10.21 23.01 13.12
CA ALA A 337 -10.29 22.08 12.01
C ALA A 337 -11.63 22.18 11.27
N SER A 338 -12.75 22.20 12.00
CA SER A 338 -14.08 22.36 11.42
C SER A 338 -14.21 23.66 10.62
N LYS A 339 -13.71 24.79 11.15
CA LYS A 339 -13.72 26.08 10.42
C LYS A 339 -12.86 26.05 9.16
N LEU A 340 -11.68 25.45 9.24
CA LEU A 340 -10.77 25.32 8.10
C LEU A 340 -11.35 24.40 7.03
N CYS A 341 -11.98 23.31 7.43
CA CYS A 341 -12.68 22.38 6.54
C CYS A 341 -13.79 23.08 5.76
N ASP A 342 -14.66 23.83 6.46
CA ASP A 342 -15.72 24.59 5.81
C ASP A 342 -15.15 25.62 4.84
N TYR A 343 -14.11 26.35 5.27
CA TYR A 343 -13.42 27.36 4.46
C TYR A 343 -12.84 26.79 3.15
N LEU A 344 -12.17 25.64 3.21
CA LEU A 344 -11.59 25.00 2.03
C LEU A 344 -12.67 24.54 1.03
N ASN A 345 -13.86 24.16 1.50
CA ASN A 345 -14.97 23.79 0.63
C ASN A 345 -15.65 25.00 -0.07
N GLU A 346 -15.20 26.24 0.20
CA GLU A 346 -15.69 27.47 -0.45
C GLU A 346 -14.93 27.86 -1.72
N PHE A 347 -13.95 27.07 -2.17
CA PHE A 347 -13.18 27.38 -3.37
C PHE A 347 -13.64 26.55 -4.57
N ASP A 348 -13.98 27.25 -5.65
CA ASP A 348 -14.43 26.69 -6.92
C ASP A 348 -13.39 26.99 -8.02
N MET A 349 -13.33 26.17 -9.06
CA MET A 349 -12.61 26.46 -10.29
C MET A 349 -13.45 27.36 -11.19
N ASP A 350 -12.78 28.13 -12.05
CA ASP A 350 -13.44 28.96 -13.07
C ASP A 350 -14.16 28.17 -14.18
N SER A 351 -13.92 26.86 -14.28
CA SER A 351 -14.61 25.95 -15.21
C SER A 351 -14.75 24.53 -14.64
N ASN A 352 -15.85 23.87 -15.00
CA ASN A 352 -16.11 22.47 -14.67
C ASN A 352 -15.36 21.50 -15.61
N ASP A 353 -14.71 22.02 -16.65
CA ASP A 353 -13.97 21.22 -17.63
C ASP A 353 -12.75 20.51 -17.03
N TYR A 354 -12.31 20.90 -15.83
CA TYR A 354 -11.16 20.30 -15.14
C TYR A 354 -11.48 19.03 -14.35
N PHE A 355 -12.74 18.58 -14.38
CA PHE A 355 -13.21 17.44 -13.60
C PHE A 355 -13.74 16.33 -14.50
N HIS A 356 -13.42 15.08 -14.13
CA HIS A 356 -14.08 13.90 -14.70
C HIS A 356 -15.44 13.64 -14.08
N VAL A 357 -15.61 13.97 -12.80
CA VAL A 357 -16.87 13.85 -12.06
C VAL A 357 -17.44 15.24 -11.86
N GLY A 358 -18.72 15.44 -12.22
CA GLY A 358 -19.38 16.75 -12.18
C GLY A 358 -19.14 17.50 -10.86
N SER A 359 -18.31 18.54 -10.92
CA SER A 359 -17.90 19.39 -9.81
C SER A 359 -17.37 20.70 -10.38
N ASP A 360 -17.41 21.74 -9.57
CA ASP A 360 -16.67 23.00 -9.72
C ASP A 360 -15.70 23.21 -8.56
N GLN A 361 -15.96 22.63 -7.38
CA GLN A 361 -15.09 22.74 -6.21
C GLN A 361 -13.68 22.24 -6.46
N VAL A 362 -12.67 23.06 -6.14
CA VAL A 362 -11.25 22.70 -6.29
C VAL A 362 -10.79 21.73 -5.21
N PHE A 363 -11.30 21.89 -3.98
CA PHE A 363 -10.98 21.03 -2.84
C PHE A 363 -12.17 20.12 -2.50
N LEU A 364 -11.86 18.88 -2.12
CA LEU A 364 -12.71 18.08 -1.25
C LEU A 364 -12.09 18.14 0.14
N ALA A 365 -12.73 18.84 1.07
CA ALA A 365 -12.28 18.90 2.46
C ALA A 365 -13.27 18.18 3.38
N THR A 366 -12.76 17.27 4.21
CA THR A 366 -13.53 16.61 5.28
C THR A 366 -12.79 16.77 6.60
N CYS A 367 -13.50 16.73 7.72
CA CYS A 367 -12.92 16.92 9.05
C CYS A 367 -13.14 15.68 9.91
N ASP A 368 -12.08 15.22 10.56
CA ASP A 368 -12.12 14.18 11.58
C ASP A 368 -11.32 14.66 12.80
N ASP A 369 -11.98 14.76 13.95
CA ASP A 369 -11.46 15.43 15.15
C ASP A 369 -10.81 16.80 14.86
N ASN A 370 -9.50 16.94 15.09
CA ASN A 370 -8.72 18.14 14.84
C ASN A 370 -7.97 18.11 13.51
N THR A 371 -8.29 17.17 12.62
CA THR A 371 -7.59 16.96 11.36
C THR A 371 -8.52 17.20 10.18
N VAL A 372 -8.09 18.06 9.25
CA VAL A 372 -8.78 18.30 7.99
C VAL A 372 -8.11 17.48 6.90
N HIS A 373 -8.85 16.59 6.25
CA HIS A 373 -8.40 15.84 5.08
C HIS A 373 -8.77 16.61 3.83
N VAL A 374 -7.79 16.88 2.97
CA VAL A 374 -7.93 17.73 1.79
C VAL A 374 -7.47 16.97 0.55
N GLN A 375 -8.25 17.07 -0.52
CA GLN A 375 -7.91 16.52 -1.83
C GLN A 375 -8.11 17.57 -2.92
N CYS A 376 -7.16 17.69 -3.85
CA CYS A 376 -7.40 18.40 -5.11
C CYS A 376 -8.35 17.58 -6.00
N ARG A 377 -9.52 18.13 -6.34
CA ARG A 377 -10.53 17.43 -7.15
C ARG A 377 -10.28 17.56 -8.66
N CYS A 378 -9.40 18.47 -9.08
CA CYS A 378 -9.03 18.63 -10.48
C CYS A 378 -8.34 17.35 -10.96
N THR A 379 -8.91 16.73 -11.98
CA THR A 379 -8.47 15.42 -12.47
C THR A 379 -8.28 15.38 -13.99
N LYS A 380 -8.58 16.47 -14.70
CA LYS A 380 -8.23 16.69 -16.10
C LYS A 380 -7.12 17.73 -16.21
N GLN A 381 -6.56 17.89 -17.40
CA GLN A 381 -5.58 18.94 -17.67
C GLN A 381 -6.16 20.32 -17.33
N VAL A 382 -5.47 21.05 -16.44
CA VAL A 382 -5.83 22.41 -16.05
C VAL A 382 -5.09 23.40 -16.97
N LYS A 383 -5.78 24.45 -17.43
CA LYS A 383 -5.18 25.46 -18.30
C LYS A 383 -4.22 26.34 -17.50
N SER A 384 -3.16 26.84 -18.13
CA SER A 384 -2.14 27.67 -17.48
C SER A 384 -2.70 28.97 -16.87
N ASP A 385 -3.83 29.47 -17.40
CA ASP A 385 -4.52 30.67 -16.94
C ASP A 385 -5.75 30.38 -16.06
N ALA A 386 -5.97 29.10 -15.70
CA ALA A 386 -7.10 28.69 -14.86
C ALA A 386 -7.04 29.33 -13.48
N LYS A 387 -8.21 29.68 -12.96
CA LYS A 387 -8.37 30.37 -11.69
C LYS A 387 -9.14 29.55 -10.67
N ILE A 388 -8.72 29.71 -9.43
CA ILE A 388 -9.44 29.31 -8.24
C ILE A 388 -10.19 30.56 -7.72
N ILE A 389 -11.48 30.40 -7.46
CA ILE A 389 -12.40 31.48 -7.07
C ILE A 389 -12.95 31.16 -5.69
N HIS A 390 -12.75 32.07 -4.74
CA HIS A 390 -13.41 31.98 -3.44
C HIS A 390 -14.88 32.39 -3.56
N ARG A 391 -15.81 31.50 -3.18
CA ARG A 391 -17.24 31.63 -3.46
C ARG A 391 -17.87 32.88 -2.85
N ILE A 392 -17.41 33.30 -1.67
CA ILE A 392 -17.97 34.45 -0.93
C ILE A 392 -17.29 35.77 -1.34
N SER A 393 -15.97 35.86 -1.20
CA SER A 393 -15.23 37.11 -1.46
C SER A 393 -15.08 37.43 -2.94
N LYS A 394 -15.26 36.44 -3.82
CA LYS A 394 -14.97 36.51 -5.26
C LYS A 394 -13.51 36.86 -5.58
N SER A 395 -12.60 36.64 -4.64
CA SER A 395 -11.17 36.74 -4.91
C SER A 395 -10.74 35.61 -5.84
N GLU A 396 -9.83 35.91 -6.76
CA GLU A 396 -9.29 34.97 -7.72
C GLU A 396 -7.81 34.72 -7.41
N LEU A 397 -7.39 33.47 -7.56
CA LEU A 397 -6.02 33.00 -7.41
C LEU A 397 -5.66 32.18 -8.66
N ALA A 398 -4.42 32.26 -9.14
CA ALA A 398 -4.02 31.37 -10.21
C ALA A 398 -3.89 29.94 -9.66
N PHE A 399 -4.40 28.95 -10.40
CA PHE A 399 -4.33 27.56 -9.96
C PHE A 399 -2.89 27.10 -9.71
N TYR A 400 -1.97 27.51 -10.60
CA TYR A 400 -0.55 27.17 -10.53
C TYR A 400 0.28 27.98 -9.52
N ASP A 401 -0.34 28.92 -8.79
CA ASP A 401 0.29 29.53 -7.60
C ASP A 401 0.14 28.62 -6.37
N ILE A 402 -0.76 27.65 -6.43
CA ILE A 402 -1.05 26.71 -5.33
C ILE A 402 -0.54 25.31 -5.68
N PHE A 403 -0.77 24.88 -6.92
CA PHE A 403 -0.51 23.50 -7.35
C PHE A 403 0.57 23.42 -8.42
N TYR A 404 1.28 22.29 -8.45
CA TYR A 404 2.01 21.86 -9.63
C TYR A 404 1.40 20.58 -10.20
N HIS A 405 1.52 20.41 -11.52
CA HIS A 405 1.12 19.17 -12.19
C HIS A 405 2.18 18.10 -11.93
N MET A 406 1.77 16.94 -11.43
CA MET A 406 2.69 15.82 -11.30
C MET A 406 2.99 15.26 -12.69
N GLU A 407 4.27 15.22 -13.08
CA GLU A 407 4.70 14.76 -14.40
C GLU A 407 4.41 13.27 -14.64
N ASP A 408 4.29 12.49 -13.56
CA ASP A 408 3.97 11.06 -13.65
C ASP A 408 2.50 10.86 -14.03
N VAL A 409 2.27 10.45 -15.27
CA VAL A 409 0.97 9.95 -15.72
C VAL A 409 0.76 8.57 -15.07
N LYS A 410 -0.41 8.38 -14.46
CA LYS A 410 -0.78 7.10 -13.85
C LYS A 410 -0.62 5.96 -14.84
N ALA A 411 0.29 5.04 -14.57
CA ALA A 411 0.53 3.90 -15.47
C ALA A 411 -0.28 2.65 -15.06
N GLY A 412 -0.61 2.52 -13.78
CA GLY A 412 -1.40 1.42 -13.22
C GLY A 412 -2.62 1.90 -12.43
N VAL A 413 -3.74 1.19 -12.56
CA VAL A 413 -4.97 1.40 -11.78
C VAL A 413 -5.41 0.09 -11.14
N HIS A 414 -6.11 0.16 -10.00
CA HIS A 414 -6.59 -1.03 -9.31
C HIS A 414 -7.60 -1.83 -10.15
N ASN A 415 -7.55 -3.15 -10.00
CA ASN A 415 -8.48 -4.13 -10.54
C ASN A 415 -9.00 -4.98 -9.37
N PRO A 416 -10.33 -5.21 -9.27
CA PRO A 416 -10.93 -5.90 -8.12
C PRO A 416 -10.56 -7.39 -8.01
N LYS A 417 -10.03 -7.99 -9.08
CA LYS A 417 -9.58 -9.39 -9.07
C LYS A 417 -8.28 -9.53 -8.30
N GLY A 418 -8.27 -10.36 -7.28
CA GLY A 418 -7.08 -10.79 -6.55
C GLY A 418 -6.75 -12.27 -6.79
N MET A 419 -5.68 -12.76 -6.18
CA MET A 419 -5.25 -14.17 -6.24
C MET A 419 -5.24 -14.75 -4.84
N LEU A 420 -5.71 -15.99 -4.69
CA LEU A 420 -5.59 -16.75 -3.46
C LEU A 420 -5.10 -18.17 -3.79
N TRP A 421 -3.84 -18.46 -3.46
CA TRP A 421 -3.24 -19.77 -3.69
C TRP A 421 -2.89 -20.41 -2.34
N VAL A 422 -3.40 -21.61 -2.09
CA VAL A 422 -3.24 -22.31 -0.82
C VAL A 422 -2.45 -23.59 -1.01
N LEU A 423 -1.22 -23.60 -0.52
CA LEU A 423 -0.38 -24.78 -0.43
C LEU A 423 -0.65 -25.47 0.91
N ASP A 424 -1.54 -26.46 0.89
CA ASP A 424 -1.83 -27.33 2.03
C ASP A 424 -1.25 -28.73 1.76
N PRO A 425 -0.29 -29.22 2.56
CA PRO A 425 0.31 -30.54 2.39
C PRO A 425 -0.69 -31.71 2.36
N ASN A 426 -1.91 -31.50 2.88
CA ASN A 426 -2.95 -32.52 2.97
C ASN A 426 -4.00 -32.43 1.84
N LYS A 427 -3.93 -31.41 0.99
CA LYS A 427 -4.84 -31.25 -0.15
C LYS A 427 -4.10 -31.52 -1.45
N LYS A 428 -4.84 -32.04 -2.43
CA LYS A 428 -4.31 -32.16 -3.80
C LYS A 428 -4.29 -30.77 -4.44
N PRO A 429 -3.40 -30.50 -5.40
CA PRO A 429 -3.48 -29.27 -6.18
C PRO A 429 -4.74 -29.23 -7.04
N GLU A 430 -5.38 -28.08 -7.15
CA GLU A 430 -6.58 -27.87 -7.98
C GLU A 430 -6.72 -26.40 -8.36
N VAL A 431 -7.15 -26.13 -9.61
CA VAL A 431 -7.46 -24.78 -10.08
C VAL A 431 -8.96 -24.62 -10.16
N HIS A 432 -9.50 -23.72 -9.34
CA HIS A 432 -10.93 -23.43 -9.28
C HIS A 432 -11.29 -22.39 -10.33
N LYS A 433 -12.43 -22.59 -11.00
CA LYS A 433 -12.88 -21.72 -12.10
C LYS A 433 -13.75 -20.56 -11.62
N GLU A 434 -14.41 -20.74 -10.48
CA GLU A 434 -15.31 -19.74 -9.93
C GLU A 434 -14.53 -18.81 -9.02
N ASP A 435 -14.76 -17.51 -9.19
CA ASP A 435 -14.22 -16.50 -8.31
C ASP A 435 -14.89 -16.61 -6.94
N ILE A 436 -14.13 -16.33 -5.89
CA ILE A 436 -14.64 -16.27 -4.52
C ILE A 436 -14.60 -14.84 -4.01
N ALA A 437 -15.54 -14.49 -3.13
CA ALA A 437 -15.53 -13.18 -2.48
C ALA A 437 -14.30 -13.04 -1.56
N LEU A 438 -13.72 -11.84 -1.52
CA LEU A 438 -12.50 -11.56 -0.77
C LEU A 438 -12.65 -11.82 0.75
N GLU A 439 -13.83 -11.54 1.28
CA GLU A 439 -14.19 -11.67 2.70
C GLU A 439 -14.15 -13.13 3.17
N VAL A 440 -14.23 -14.10 2.26
CA VAL A 440 -14.16 -15.54 2.57
C VAL A 440 -12.77 -15.97 3.03
N VAL A 441 -11.72 -15.17 2.76
CA VAL A 441 -10.34 -15.50 3.15
C VAL A 441 -10.19 -15.58 4.68
N SER A 442 -10.75 -14.64 5.44
CA SER A 442 -10.71 -14.65 6.92
C SER A 442 -11.29 -15.94 7.54
N PRO A 443 -12.55 -16.34 7.25
CA PRO A 443 -13.09 -17.59 7.76
C PRO A 443 -12.37 -18.82 7.19
N MET A 444 -11.85 -18.77 5.96
CA MET A 444 -11.02 -19.87 5.42
C MET A 444 -9.76 -20.09 6.26
N VAL A 445 -9.04 -19.02 6.61
CA VAL A 445 -7.87 -19.10 7.49
C VAL A 445 -8.24 -19.63 8.87
N GLN A 446 -9.36 -19.16 9.43
CA GLN A 446 -9.84 -19.61 10.74
C GLN A 446 -10.15 -21.12 10.78
N ASN A 447 -10.66 -21.68 9.68
CA ASN A 447 -11.03 -23.09 9.59
C ASN A 447 -9.83 -24.06 9.70
N TYR A 448 -8.59 -23.61 9.47
CA TYR A 448 -7.40 -24.44 9.68
C TYR A 448 -7.06 -24.69 11.16
N PHE A 449 -7.73 -23.98 12.07
CA PHE A 449 -7.52 -24.10 13.51
C PHE A 449 -8.71 -24.69 14.27
N SER A 450 -9.77 -25.08 13.55
CA SER A 450 -11.03 -25.59 14.11
C SER A 450 -11.04 -27.11 14.29
#